data_AF-A0A376TGD5-F1
#
_entry.id   AF-A0A376TGD5-F1
#
_cell.length_a   1.000
_cell.length_b   1.000
_cell.length_c   1.000
_cell.angle_alpha   90.00
_cell.angle_beta   90.00
_cell.angle_gamma   90.00
#
_symmetry.space_group_name_H-M   'P 1'
#
loop_
_entity.id
_entity.type
_entity.pdbx_description
1 polymer ?
#
loop_
_entity_poly.entity_id
_entity_poly.type
_entity_poly.pdbx_seq_one_letter_code
_entity_poly.pdbx_strand_id
1 'polypeptide(L)'
;MRLTRKKGPTADQRVRLALSMTIDRRLMTEKVLGTGEKPAWHFTPDVTAGFTPEPSPFEQMSQEELNAQAKTLLSAAGMVRKNR
;
A
#
# COMPACT_ATOMS: atom_id res chain seq x y z
N MET A 1 -3.11 -3.90 6.96
CA MET A 1 -4.29 -2.99 7.02
C MET A 1 -5.52 -3.72 6.47
N ARG A 2 -6.67 -3.64 7.15
CA ARG A 2 -7.95 -4.20 6.65
C ARG A 2 -8.90 -3.08 6.26
N LEU A 3 -9.31 -3.04 5.00
CA LEU A 3 -10.32 -2.10 4.48
C LEU A 3 -11.62 -2.85 4.18
N THR A 4 -12.76 -2.22 4.46
CA THR A 4 -14.08 -2.77 4.07
C THR A 4 -14.23 -2.74 2.55
N ARG A 5 -14.81 -3.80 1.99
CA ARG A 5 -15.12 -3.91 0.55
C ARG A 5 -16.60 -3.64 0.24
N LYS A 6 -17.44 -3.46 1.27
CA LYS A 6 -18.91 -3.48 1.13
C LYS A 6 -19.54 -2.09 0.95
N LYS A 7 -18.92 -1.03 1.47
CA LYS A 7 -19.53 0.30 1.51
C LYS A 7 -18.49 1.42 1.55
N GLY A 8 -18.91 2.60 1.10
CA GLY A 8 -18.10 3.81 1.10
C GLY A 8 -16.98 3.80 0.04
N PRO A 9 -16.07 4.80 0.08
CA PRO A 9 -15.03 4.94 -0.94
C PRO A 9 -14.11 3.72 -1.07
N THR A 10 -13.88 3.00 0.03
CA THR A 10 -13.06 1.79 0.05
C THR A 10 -13.75 0.57 -0.55
N ALA A 11 -15.03 0.65 -0.95
CA ALA A 11 -15.65 -0.35 -1.81
C ALA A 11 -14.99 -0.42 -3.19
N ASP A 12 -14.46 0.69 -3.70
CA ASP A 12 -13.68 0.74 -4.94
C ASP A 12 -12.27 0.15 -4.73
N GLN A 13 -11.87 -0.79 -5.60
CA GLN A 13 -10.56 -1.42 -5.53
C GLN A 13 -9.41 -0.45 -5.76
N ARG A 14 -9.59 0.54 -6.65
CA ARG A 14 -8.58 1.56 -6.97
C ARG A 14 -8.24 2.39 -5.73
N VAL A 15 -9.27 2.68 -4.92
CA VAL A 15 -9.11 3.40 -3.66
C VAL A 15 -8.30 2.58 -2.66
N ARG A 16 -8.64 1.29 -2.49
CA ARG A 16 -7.89 0.43 -1.56
C ARG A 16 -6.43 0.24 -2.01
N LEU A 17 -6.22 0.09 -3.31
CA LEU A 17 -4.88 -0.05 -3.88
C LEU A 17 -4.07 1.22 -3.66
N ALA A 18 -4.62 2.39 -3.98
CA ALA A 18 -3.97 3.67 -3.73
C ALA A 18 -3.56 3.86 -2.26
N LEU A 19 -4.48 3.56 -1.33
CA LEU A 19 -4.20 3.63 0.11
C LEU A 19 -3.09 2.66 0.54
N SER A 20 -3.01 1.48 -0.07
CA SER A 20 -1.92 0.52 0.20
C SER A 20 -0.57 1.02 -0.31
N MET A 21 -0.55 1.68 -1.48
CA MET A 21 0.67 2.21 -2.10
C MET A 21 1.24 3.41 -1.34
N THR A 22 0.39 4.22 -0.70
CA THR A 22 0.83 5.39 0.08
C THR A 22 1.39 5.05 1.47
N ILE A 23 1.33 3.79 1.89
CA ILE A 23 1.94 3.35 3.15
C ILE A 23 3.44 3.15 2.90
N ASP A 24 4.25 4.06 3.43
CA ASP A 24 5.71 3.92 3.44
C ASP A 24 6.14 2.90 4.49
N ARG A 25 6.20 1.65 4.07
CA ARG A 25 6.51 0.51 4.95
C ARG A 25 7.94 0.56 5.46
N ARG A 26 8.88 1.10 4.67
CA ARG A 26 10.30 1.21 5.06
C ARG A 26 10.46 2.24 6.17
N LEU A 27 9.88 3.43 5.96
CA LEU A 27 9.89 4.48 6.98
C LEU A 27 9.19 4.01 8.26
N MET A 28 8.07 3.28 8.15
CA MET A 28 7.39 2.72 9.31
C MET A 28 8.29 1.77 10.12
N THR A 29 8.94 0.81 9.47
CA THR A 29 9.78 -0.15 10.19
C THR A 29 11.07 0.46 10.72
N GLU A 30 11.69 1.37 9.97
CA GLU A 30 13.00 1.93 10.33
C GLU A 30 12.91 3.10 11.31
N LYS A 31 11.92 3.97 11.15
CA LYS A 31 11.85 5.25 11.87
C LYS A 31 10.74 5.30 12.90
N VAL A 32 9.64 4.58 12.69
CA VAL A 32 8.51 4.57 13.62
C VAL A 32 8.64 3.45 14.65
N LEU A 33 8.92 2.22 14.20
CA LEU A 33 9.09 1.06 15.09
C LEU A 33 10.54 0.97 15.58
N GLY A 34 11.50 0.85 14.67
CA GLY A 34 12.94 0.84 15.00
C GLY A 34 13.40 -0.39 15.79
N THR A 35 12.59 -1.46 15.85
CA THR A 35 12.83 -2.66 16.67
C THR A 35 13.21 -3.90 15.86
N GLY A 36 13.55 -3.73 14.58
CA GLY A 36 14.06 -4.80 13.70
C GLY A 36 13.00 -5.49 12.84
N GLU A 37 11.77 -4.98 12.81
CA GLU A 37 10.72 -5.45 11.92
C GLU A 37 11.09 -5.22 10.45
N LYS A 38 10.61 -6.11 9.58
CA LYS A 38 10.79 -6.01 8.13
C LYS A 38 9.53 -5.45 7.46
N PRO A 39 9.66 -4.60 6.43
CA PRO A 39 8.54 -4.16 5.61
C PRO A 39 7.74 -5.35 5.06
N ALA A 40 6.40 -5.31 5.20
CA ALA A 40 5.54 -6.39 4.71
C ALA A 40 4.99 -6.07 3.31
N TRP A 41 5.47 -6.80 2.31
CA TRP A 41 5.04 -6.68 0.90
C TRP A 41 3.99 -7.72 0.49
N HIS A 42 3.90 -8.82 1.24
CA HIS A 42 2.95 -9.90 1.07
C HIS A 42 2.10 -10.08 2.33
N PHE A 43 0.97 -10.78 2.20
CA PHE A 43 0.13 -11.10 3.36
C PHE A 43 0.71 -12.26 4.17
N THR A 44 1.25 -13.27 3.49
CA THR A 44 1.98 -14.37 4.12
C THR A 44 3.40 -13.91 4.46
N PRO A 45 3.91 -14.14 5.68
CA PRO A 45 5.28 -13.79 6.02
C PRO A 45 6.30 -14.56 5.18
N ASP A 46 7.38 -13.89 4.75
CA ASP A 46 8.43 -14.47 3.88
C ASP A 46 9.17 -15.67 4.51
N VAL A 47 9.13 -15.78 5.85
CA VAL A 47 9.76 -16.88 6.60
C VAL A 47 8.86 -18.11 6.74
N THR A 48 7.66 -18.07 6.16
CA THR A 48 6.72 -19.20 6.22
C THR A 48 7.30 -20.39 5.44
N ALA A 49 7.35 -21.57 6.06
CA ALA A 49 7.90 -22.77 5.42
C ALA A 49 7.19 -23.08 4.11
N GLY A 50 7.95 -23.30 3.03
CA GLY A 50 7.42 -23.59 1.70
C GLY A 50 6.82 -22.39 0.95
N PHE A 51 6.96 -21.16 1.49
CA PHE A 51 6.54 -19.94 0.81
C PHE A 51 7.73 -19.27 0.12
N THR A 52 7.69 -19.20 -1.21
CA THR A 52 8.70 -18.49 -2.02
C THR A 52 7.97 -17.48 -2.89
N PRO A 53 7.72 -16.27 -2.38
CA PRO A 53 7.00 -15.26 -3.14
C PRO A 53 7.87 -14.66 -4.24
N GLU A 54 7.25 -14.33 -5.36
CA GLU A 54 7.84 -13.38 -6.30
C GLU A 54 7.93 -11.98 -5.67
N PRO A 55 9.00 -11.22 -5.94
CA PRO A 55 9.15 -9.86 -5.45
C PRO A 55 7.93 -9.00 -5.81
N SER A 56 7.43 -8.23 -4.84
CA SER A 56 6.31 -7.34 -5.10
C SER A 56 6.77 -6.21 -6.03
N PRO A 57 6.01 -5.84 -7.07
CA PRO A 57 6.34 -4.67 -7.88
C PRO A 57 6.47 -3.40 -7.02
N PHE A 58 5.68 -3.27 -5.95
CA PHE A 58 5.74 -2.12 -5.06
C PHE A 58 7.02 -2.06 -4.23
N GLU A 59 7.64 -3.21 -3.98
CA GLU A 59 8.92 -3.27 -3.28
C GLU A 59 10.04 -2.68 -4.14
N GLN A 60 9.98 -2.82 -5.46
CA GLN A 60 11.04 -2.33 -6.35
C GLN A 60 10.94 -0.82 -6.65
N MET A 61 9.85 -0.18 -6.23
CA MET A 61 9.56 1.22 -6.50
C MET A 61 9.96 2.14 -5.35
N SER A 62 10.28 3.39 -5.70
CA SER A 62 10.40 4.49 -4.73
C SER A 62 9.02 4.88 -4.18
N GLN A 63 9.00 5.48 -2.99
CA GLN A 63 7.75 5.93 -2.40
C GLN A 63 7.12 7.07 -3.21
N GLU A 64 7.93 7.90 -3.87
CA GLU A 64 7.49 8.96 -4.76
C GLU A 64 6.70 8.42 -5.96
N GLU A 65 7.21 7.36 -6.61
CA GLU A 65 6.53 6.72 -7.73
C GLU A 65 5.23 6.03 -7.28
N LEU A 66 5.25 5.34 -6.13
CA LEU A 66 4.06 4.75 -5.54
C LEU A 66 3.00 5.82 -5.23
N ASN A 67 3.42 6.98 -4.71
CA ASN A 67 2.54 8.11 -4.43
C ASN A 67 1.95 8.71 -5.73
N ALA A 68 2.73 8.80 -6.81
CA ALA A 68 2.25 9.28 -8.10
C ALA A 68 1.17 8.35 -8.69
N GLN A 69 1.41 7.03 -8.66
CA GLN A 69 0.42 6.05 -9.10
C GLN A 69 -0.83 6.04 -8.21
N ALA A 70 -0.67 6.16 -6.89
CA ALA A 70 -1.80 6.25 -5.97
C ALA A 70 -2.69 7.46 -6.27
N LYS A 71 -2.10 8.64 -6.54
CA LYS A 71 -2.85 9.84 -6.96
C LYS A 71 -3.63 9.62 -8.24
N THR A 72 -3.05 8.90 -9.20
CA THR A 72 -3.71 8.53 -10.46
C THR A 72 -4.91 7.63 -10.21
N LEU A 73 -4.75 6.60 -9.36
CA LEU A 73 -5.84 5.69 -8.98
C LEU A 73 -6.98 6.40 -8.24
N LEU A 74 -6.65 7.30 -7.30
CA LEU A 74 -7.63 8.11 -6.58
C LEU A 74 -8.39 9.05 -7.54
N SER A 75 -7.68 9.69 -8.46
CA SER A 75 -8.29 10.56 -9.47
C SER A 75 -9.23 9.78 -10.39
N ALA A 76 -8.82 8.59 -10.85
CA ALA A 76 -9.68 7.70 -11.64
C ALA A 76 -10.91 7.21 -10.85
N ALA A 77 -10.80 7.11 -9.53
CA ALA A 77 -11.91 6.81 -8.62
C ALA A 77 -12.79 8.03 -8.29
N GLY A 78 -12.54 9.19 -8.90
CA GLY A 78 -13.28 10.43 -8.64
C GLY A 78 -12.93 11.08 -7.29
N MET A 79 -11.86 10.63 -6.62
CA MET A 79 -11.38 11.14 -5.34
C MET A 79 -10.39 12.29 -5.51
N VAL A 80 -10.71 13.22 -6.40
CA VAL A 80 -10.01 14.49 -6.53
C VAL A 80 -10.57 15.47 -5.51
N ARG A 81 -9.72 16.34 -4.96
CA ARG A 81 -10.15 17.38 -4.03
C ARG A 81 -11.15 18.29 -4.74
N LYS A 82 -12.45 18.10 -4.48
CA LYS A 82 -13.46 19.14 -4.76
C LYS A 82 -13.20 20.26 -3.76
N ASN A 83 -12.42 21.26 -4.17
CA ASN A 83 -12.45 22.54 -3.48
C ASN A 83 -13.89 23.07 -3.61
N ARG A 84 -14.56 23.20 -2.48
CA ARG A 84 -15.81 23.94 -2.34
C ARG A 84 -15.48 25.27 -1.68
#